data_AF-A0A8T4PY53-F1
#
_entry.id   AF-A0A8T4PY53-F1
#
_cell.length_a   1.000
_cell.length_b   1.000
_cell.length_c   1.000
_cell.angle_alpha   90.00
_cell.angle_beta   90.00
_cell.angle_gamma   90.00
#
_symmetry.space_group_name_H-M   'P 1'
#
loop_
_entity.id
_entity.type
_entity.pdbx_description
1 polymer ?
#
loop_
_entity_poly.entity_id
_entity_poly.type
_entity_poly.pdbx_seq_one_letter_code
_entity_poly.pdbx_strand_id
1 'polypeptide(L)'
;MVGEVKNQGVFNLVESIICLVALIIKMPKRAIGLRGYLGELIFQQWLEKKYPCVEGFEIIKEIIPEGVSKKGGGYLDFGVVKEEKIIRIYEVKTQDYIFGKDSSVNGALEFIWMNKKRVLSFVDNQNHSYITSKNFEAFLILLVSPNEEGIKIIGEENLAHIILFSELEIERFINIHKLKIVLDTDLESELNSIKNPTQGKRIKPEFFKRRDQINKDCI
;
A
#
# COMPACT_ATOMS: atom_id res chain seq x y z
N MET A 1 16.17 -12.19 36.74
CA MET A 1 15.55 -13.06 35.73
C MET A 1 14.21 -12.46 35.37
N VAL A 2 14.16 -11.61 34.34
CA VAL A 2 12.91 -11.11 33.79
C VAL A 2 13.08 -11.10 32.29
N GLY A 3 12.20 -11.80 31.58
CA GLY A 3 12.17 -11.76 30.13
C GLY A 3 12.01 -13.15 29.56
N GLU A 4 10.77 -13.56 29.37
CA GLU A 4 10.35 -14.52 28.32
C GLU A 4 8.84 -14.79 28.38
N VAL A 5 7.99 -13.77 28.43
CA VAL A 5 6.53 -13.99 28.25
C VAL A 5 5.86 -12.74 27.66
N LYS A 6 6.18 -12.33 26.42
CA LYS A 6 5.35 -11.34 25.69
C LYS A 6 5.19 -11.55 24.18
N ASN A 7 5.99 -12.39 23.51
CA ASN A 7 5.92 -12.54 22.05
C ASN A 7 4.94 -13.61 21.53
N GLN A 8 4.39 -14.48 22.38
CA GLN A 8 3.46 -15.53 21.93
C GLN A 8 2.04 -15.04 21.62
N GLY A 9 1.61 -13.92 22.23
CA GLY A 9 0.23 -13.43 22.14
C GLY A 9 -0.09 -12.65 20.85
N VAL A 10 0.90 -11.95 20.28
CA VAL A 10 0.73 -11.12 19.08
C VAL A 10 0.86 -11.93 17.80
N PHE A 11 1.79 -12.90 17.78
CA PHE A 11 1.89 -13.90 16.70
C PHE A 11 0.57 -14.66 16.52
N ASN A 12 -0.06 -15.06 17.62
CA ASN A 12 -1.38 -15.71 17.61
C ASN A 12 -2.50 -14.79 17.11
N LEU A 13 -2.40 -13.46 17.24
CA LEU A 13 -3.45 -12.52 16.82
C LEU A 13 -3.35 -12.16 15.33
N VAL A 14 -2.13 -11.95 14.83
CA VAL A 14 -1.88 -11.79 13.39
C VAL A 14 -2.22 -13.11 12.67
N GLU A 15 -1.83 -14.27 13.22
CA GLU A 15 -2.31 -15.57 12.73
C GLU A 15 -3.82 -15.74 12.86
N SER A 16 -4.49 -15.20 13.90
CA SER A 16 -5.95 -15.26 14.02
C SER A 16 -6.67 -14.37 13.01
N ILE A 17 -6.14 -13.19 12.70
CA ILE A 17 -6.65 -12.31 11.63
C ILE A 17 -6.38 -12.97 10.27
N ILE A 18 -5.18 -13.52 10.06
CA ILE A 18 -4.83 -14.28 8.85
C ILE A 18 -5.69 -15.54 8.72
N CYS A 19 -6.02 -16.25 9.81
CA CYS A 19 -6.90 -17.42 9.83
C CYS A 19 -8.36 -17.03 9.59
N LEU A 20 -8.85 -15.92 10.17
CA LEU A 20 -10.19 -15.39 9.91
C LEU A 20 -10.32 -14.97 8.44
N VAL A 21 -9.26 -14.37 7.89
CA VAL A 21 -9.10 -14.06 6.47
C VAL A 21 -9.02 -15.35 5.64
N ALA A 22 -8.26 -16.37 6.06
CA ALA A 22 -8.14 -17.67 5.39
C ALA A 22 -9.46 -18.45 5.35
N LEU A 23 -10.30 -18.34 6.38
CA LEU A 23 -11.66 -18.90 6.41
C LEU A 23 -12.60 -18.22 5.41
N ILE A 24 -12.36 -16.94 5.08
CA ILE A 24 -13.07 -16.20 4.02
C ILE A 24 -12.49 -16.55 2.63
N ILE A 25 -11.24 -17.02 2.55
CA ILE A 25 -10.51 -17.36 1.32
C ILE A 25 -10.72 -18.83 0.95
N LYS A 26 -11.76 -19.09 0.17
CA LYS A 26 -11.72 -20.13 -0.87
C LYS A 26 -11.26 -19.58 -2.23
N MET A 27 -10.66 -18.37 -2.26
CA MET A 27 -10.28 -17.65 -3.49
C MET A 27 -8.92 -16.91 -3.36
N PRO A 28 -7.79 -17.51 -3.81
CA PRO A 28 -6.42 -17.02 -3.55
C PRO A 28 -6.14 -15.56 -3.96
N LYS A 29 -6.73 -15.07 -5.06
CA LYS A 29 -6.52 -13.69 -5.52
C LYS A 29 -7.13 -12.64 -4.60
N ARG A 30 -8.25 -12.96 -3.94
CA ARG A 30 -8.90 -12.05 -2.97
C ARG A 30 -8.08 -11.93 -1.68
N ALA A 31 -7.37 -12.98 -1.31
CA ALA A 31 -6.45 -13.01 -0.17
C ALA A 31 -5.29 -12.03 -0.30
N ILE A 32 -4.70 -11.96 -1.50
CA ILE A 32 -3.54 -11.12 -1.80
C ILE A 32 -3.96 -9.63 -1.72
N GLY A 33 -5.09 -9.28 -2.34
CA GLY A 33 -5.63 -7.92 -2.28
C GLY A 33 -5.92 -7.46 -0.85
N LEU A 34 -6.56 -8.31 -0.04
CA LEU A 34 -6.86 -7.99 1.36
C LEU A 34 -5.59 -7.84 2.22
N ARG A 35 -4.56 -8.67 1.99
CA ARG A 35 -3.27 -8.54 2.68
C ARG A 35 -2.56 -7.24 2.33
N GLY A 36 -2.56 -6.85 1.04
CA GLY A 36 -2.01 -5.56 0.60
C GLY A 36 -2.71 -4.38 1.30
N TYR A 37 -4.05 -4.37 1.22
CA TYR A 37 -4.86 -3.33 1.83
C TYR A 37 -4.70 -3.24 3.37
N LEU A 38 -4.70 -4.37 4.08
CA LEU A 38 -4.42 -4.37 5.52
C LEU A 38 -3.00 -3.88 5.83
N GLY A 39 -2.02 -4.26 5.02
CA GLY A 39 -0.64 -3.79 5.14
C GLY A 39 -0.54 -2.27 5.01
N GLU A 40 -1.21 -1.68 4.02
CA GLU A 40 -1.29 -0.23 3.83
C GLU A 40 -1.92 0.48 5.04
N LEU A 41 -3.05 -0.03 5.57
CA LEU A 41 -3.71 0.56 6.74
C LEU A 41 -2.83 0.55 7.98
N ILE A 42 -2.14 -0.58 8.22
CA ILE A 42 -1.23 -0.73 9.35
C ILE A 42 -0.01 0.19 9.16
N PHE A 43 0.56 0.24 7.96
CA PHE A 43 1.69 1.12 7.64
C PHE A 43 1.34 2.60 7.79
N GLN A 44 0.13 3.00 7.40
CA GLN A 44 -0.36 4.36 7.62
C GLN A 44 -0.34 4.73 9.11
N GLN A 45 -0.83 3.85 9.99
CA GLN A 45 -0.80 4.13 11.44
C GLN A 45 0.64 4.30 11.95
N TRP A 46 1.57 3.51 11.43
CA TRP A 46 2.99 3.67 11.75
C TRP A 46 3.54 5.00 11.24
N LEU A 47 3.22 5.41 10.02
CA LEU A 47 3.61 6.72 9.47
C LEU A 47 3.07 7.87 10.32
N GLU A 48 1.79 7.82 10.71
CA GLU A 48 1.16 8.82 11.58
C GLU A 48 1.85 8.95 12.95
N LYS A 49 2.48 7.88 13.44
CA LYS A 49 3.25 7.89 14.69
C LYS A 49 4.69 8.36 14.49
N LYS A 50 5.34 7.93 13.41
CA LYS A 50 6.72 8.33 13.07
C LYS A 50 6.81 9.78 12.62
N TYR A 51 5.78 10.30 11.97
CA TYR A 51 5.70 11.64 11.40
C TYR A 51 4.43 12.34 11.92
N PRO A 52 4.44 12.78 13.20
CA PRO A 52 3.25 13.31 13.83
C PRO A 52 2.90 14.70 13.29
N CYS A 53 1.61 14.93 13.02
CA CYS A 53 1.10 16.21 12.50
C CYS A 53 1.44 17.41 13.39
N VAL A 54 1.51 17.22 14.72
CA VAL A 54 1.92 18.27 15.66
C VAL A 54 3.34 18.80 15.44
N GLU A 55 4.18 18.05 14.71
CA GLU A 55 5.54 18.47 14.31
C GLU A 55 5.59 19.04 12.88
N GLY A 56 4.43 19.33 12.29
CA GLY A 56 4.28 19.91 10.95
C GLY A 56 4.44 18.91 9.80
N PHE A 57 4.29 17.62 10.08
CA PHE A 57 4.26 16.59 9.03
C PHE A 57 2.85 16.34 8.51
N GLU A 58 2.76 16.02 7.23
CA GLU A 58 1.53 15.58 6.57
C GLU A 58 1.80 14.26 5.84
N ILE A 59 0.85 13.32 5.93
CA ILE A 59 0.86 12.07 5.18
C ILE A 59 -0.16 12.20 4.07
N ILE A 60 0.32 12.19 2.83
CA ILE A 60 -0.52 12.22 1.62
C ILE A 60 -0.61 10.81 1.04
N LYS A 61 -1.78 10.46 0.50
CA LYS A 61 -2.05 9.16 -0.12
C LYS A 61 -2.11 9.30 -1.63
N GLU A 62 -1.87 8.19 -2.33
CA GLU A 62 -2.06 8.09 -3.79
C GLU A 62 -1.35 9.22 -4.54
N ILE A 63 -0.01 9.18 -4.55
CA ILE A 63 0.84 10.22 -5.11
C ILE A 63 1.62 9.73 -6.34
N ILE A 64 1.77 10.56 -7.37
CA ILE A 64 2.49 10.18 -8.59
C ILE A 64 3.38 11.33 -9.08
N PRO A 65 4.60 11.06 -9.61
CA PRO A 65 5.38 12.08 -10.29
C PRO A 65 4.65 12.59 -11.53
N GLU A 66 4.66 13.91 -11.79
CA GLU A 66 3.95 14.51 -12.93
C GLU A 66 4.42 14.01 -14.31
N GLY A 67 5.64 13.44 -14.39
CA GLY A 67 6.20 12.83 -15.60
C GLY A 67 5.74 11.39 -15.88
N VAL A 68 4.91 10.80 -15.02
CA VAL A 68 4.49 9.40 -15.13
C VAL A 68 3.00 9.32 -15.49
N SER A 69 2.66 8.45 -16.45
CA SER A 69 1.29 8.26 -16.90
C SER A 69 0.41 7.68 -15.79
N LYS A 70 -0.74 8.32 -15.54
CA LYS A 70 -1.76 7.85 -14.58
C LYS A 70 -2.54 6.60 -15.05
N LYS A 71 -2.38 6.16 -16.31
CA LYS A 71 -3.13 5.01 -16.86
C LYS A 71 -2.59 3.69 -16.29
N GLY A 72 -3.42 2.96 -15.56
CA GLY A 72 -3.12 1.59 -15.11
C GLY A 72 -2.71 1.41 -13.65
N GLY A 73 -2.89 2.41 -12.78
CA GLY A 73 -2.63 2.27 -11.33
C GLY A 73 -1.26 2.72 -10.85
N GLY A 74 -0.60 3.63 -11.57
CA GLY A 74 0.76 4.12 -11.26
C GLY A 74 0.88 5.10 -10.09
N TYR A 75 -0.11 5.17 -9.19
CA TYR A 75 0.05 5.95 -7.96
C TYR A 75 0.91 5.16 -6.97
N LEU A 76 1.68 5.90 -6.17
CA LEU A 76 2.40 5.38 -5.03
C LEU A 76 1.54 5.56 -3.78
N ASP A 77 1.64 4.61 -2.84
CA ASP A 77 0.70 4.52 -1.73
C ASP A 77 0.78 5.75 -0.79
N PHE A 78 1.99 6.21 -0.44
CA PHE A 78 2.17 7.32 0.50
C PHE A 78 3.30 8.29 0.16
N GLY A 79 3.07 9.58 0.43
CA GLY A 79 4.09 10.61 0.53
C GLY A 79 4.11 11.23 1.93
N VAL A 80 5.30 11.59 2.42
CA VAL A 80 5.48 12.36 3.66
C VAL A 80 5.93 13.76 3.29
N VAL A 81 5.16 14.75 3.72
CA VAL A 81 5.37 16.17 3.45
C VAL A 81 5.77 16.89 4.74
N LYS A 82 6.72 17.80 4.63
CA LYS A 82 7.07 18.78 5.67
C LYS A 82 7.41 20.09 5.00
N GLU A 83 6.86 21.20 5.49
CA GLU A 83 7.09 22.54 4.92
C GLU A 83 6.82 22.56 3.40
N GLU A 84 5.67 22.02 2.99
CA GLU A 84 5.21 21.93 1.58
C GLU A 84 6.12 21.10 0.65
N LYS A 85 7.09 20.37 1.20
CA LYS A 85 8.01 19.53 0.44
C LYS A 85 7.87 18.06 0.78
N ILE A 86 7.87 17.22 -0.23
CA ILE A 86 7.99 15.77 -0.05
C ILE A 86 9.41 15.45 0.42
N ILE A 87 9.49 14.79 1.57
CA ILE A 87 10.74 14.32 2.16
C ILE A 87 10.94 12.82 2.01
N ARG A 88 9.84 12.05 1.93
CA ARG A 88 9.85 10.59 1.79
C ARG A 88 8.66 10.12 0.97
N ILE A 89 8.85 9.03 0.24
CA ILE A 89 7.80 8.33 -0.49
C ILE A 89 7.85 6.85 -0.15
N TYR A 90 6.70 6.21 -0.04
CA TYR A 90 6.57 4.82 0.29
C TYR A 90 5.56 4.13 -0.62
N GLU A 91 5.93 2.96 -1.11
CA GLU A 91 5.07 2.01 -1.79
C GLU A 91 4.97 0.74 -0.95
N VAL A 92 3.78 0.26 -0.64
CA VAL A 92 3.54 -0.96 0.14
C VAL A 92 3.13 -2.08 -0.80
N LYS A 93 3.85 -3.21 -0.75
CA LYS A 93 3.52 -4.38 -1.56
C LYS A 93 3.64 -5.68 -0.79
N THR A 94 2.74 -6.59 -1.11
CA THR A 94 2.94 -8.02 -0.80
C THR A 94 3.96 -8.58 -1.80
N GLN A 95 4.79 -9.51 -1.33
CA GLN A 95 5.73 -10.21 -2.20
C GLN A 95 5.01 -10.93 -3.37
N ASP A 96 3.81 -11.48 -3.09
CA ASP A 96 2.93 -12.13 -4.08
C ASP A 96 2.57 -11.23 -5.27
N TYR A 97 2.52 -9.90 -5.07
CA TYR A 97 2.25 -8.94 -6.15
C TYR A 97 3.42 -8.77 -7.11
N ILE A 98 4.64 -9.06 -6.66
CA ILE A 98 5.89 -8.92 -7.45
C ILE A 98 6.10 -10.16 -8.34
N PHE A 99 5.39 -11.28 -8.12
CA PHE A 99 5.58 -12.55 -8.84
C PHE A 99 4.63 -12.84 -10.01
N GLY A 100 3.73 -11.91 -10.36
CA GLY A 100 2.94 -12.08 -11.57
C GLY A 100 3.86 -12.10 -12.79
N LYS A 101 3.51 -12.90 -13.81
CA LYS A 101 4.29 -13.03 -15.07
C LYS A 101 4.49 -11.70 -15.81
N ASP A 102 3.70 -10.68 -15.44
CA ASP A 102 3.73 -9.30 -15.94
C ASP A 102 3.91 -8.28 -14.79
N SER A 103 4.32 -8.73 -13.60
CA SER A 103 4.50 -7.86 -12.42
C SER A 103 5.87 -7.22 -12.43
N SER A 104 5.91 -5.89 -12.43
CA SER A 104 7.11 -5.09 -12.21
C SER A 104 6.99 -4.30 -10.91
N VAL A 105 8.11 -3.73 -10.48
CA VAL A 105 8.04 -2.62 -9.52
C VAL A 105 7.15 -1.53 -10.13
N ASN A 106 6.43 -0.79 -9.28
CA ASN A 106 5.59 0.32 -9.72
C ASN A 106 6.44 1.31 -10.54
N GLY A 107 6.06 1.58 -11.79
CA GLY A 107 6.86 2.41 -12.69
C GLY A 107 7.08 3.83 -12.18
N ALA A 108 6.21 4.36 -11.30
CA ALA A 108 6.44 5.63 -10.63
C ALA A 108 7.61 5.57 -9.63
N LEU A 109 7.77 4.44 -8.95
CA LEU A 109 8.88 4.20 -8.02
C LEU A 109 10.20 4.03 -8.78
N GLU A 110 10.17 3.24 -9.87
CA GLU A 110 11.32 3.09 -10.76
C GLU A 110 11.76 4.45 -11.34
N PHE A 111 10.80 5.27 -11.79
CA PHE A 111 11.07 6.62 -12.28
C PHE A 111 11.80 7.47 -11.23
N ILE A 112 11.39 7.40 -9.96
CA ILE A 112 12.08 8.10 -8.87
C ILE A 112 13.49 7.56 -8.69
N TRP A 113 13.67 6.25 -8.69
CA TRP A 113 14.98 5.63 -8.50
C TRP A 113 15.95 5.93 -9.66
N MET A 114 15.47 6.10 -10.88
CA MET A 114 16.27 6.54 -12.02
C MET A 114 16.61 8.04 -11.97
N ASN A 115 15.82 8.83 -11.26
CA ASN A 115 15.99 10.29 -11.13
C ASN A 115 16.46 10.71 -9.72
N LYS A 116 17.16 9.83 -9.02
CA LYS A 116 17.76 10.11 -7.70
C LYS A 116 18.51 11.45 -7.73
N LYS A 117 18.35 12.25 -6.65
CA LYS A 117 18.98 13.58 -6.45
C LYS A 117 18.42 14.73 -7.29
N ARG A 118 17.36 14.52 -8.09
CA ARG A 118 16.62 15.58 -8.77
C ARG A 118 15.47 16.07 -7.92
N VAL A 119 15.15 17.36 -8.05
CA VAL A 119 13.85 17.88 -7.60
C VAL A 119 12.81 17.41 -8.60
N LEU A 120 11.77 16.76 -8.09
CA LEU A 120 10.68 16.20 -8.86
C LEU A 120 9.36 16.81 -8.39
N SER A 121 8.45 17.03 -9.33
CA SER A 121 7.08 17.45 -9.05
C SER A 121 6.15 16.25 -8.97
N PHE A 122 5.20 16.31 -8.05
CA PHE A 122 4.22 15.27 -7.77
C PHE A 122 2.82 15.84 -7.73
N VAL A 123 1.85 14.98 -8.01
CA VAL A 123 0.44 15.25 -7.81
C VAL A 123 -0.22 14.11 -7.05
N ASP A 124 -1.14 14.44 -6.17
CA ASP A 124 -2.01 13.46 -5.53
C ASP A 124 -3.25 13.13 -6.42
N ASN A 125 -4.13 12.27 -5.89
CA ASN A 125 -5.40 11.91 -6.52
C ASN A 125 -6.43 13.07 -6.60
N GLN A 126 -6.23 14.12 -5.80
CA GLN A 126 -7.04 15.35 -5.77
C GLN A 126 -6.46 16.48 -6.65
N ASN A 127 -5.32 16.23 -7.29
CA ASN A 127 -4.53 17.18 -8.09
C ASN A 127 -3.89 18.32 -7.28
N HIS A 128 -3.61 18.12 -5.99
CA HIS A 128 -2.69 18.97 -5.26
C HIS A 128 -1.26 18.69 -5.72
N SER A 129 -0.48 19.75 -5.91
CA SER A 129 0.89 19.66 -6.42
C SER A 129 1.90 19.82 -5.29
N TYR A 130 2.97 19.02 -5.35
CA TYR A 130 4.05 19.01 -4.38
C TYR A 130 5.39 18.95 -5.09
N ILE A 131 6.44 19.43 -4.42
CA ILE A 131 7.82 19.31 -4.91
C ILE A 131 8.67 18.53 -3.90
N THR A 132 9.65 17.78 -4.37
CA THR A 132 10.59 17.11 -3.48
C THR A 132 11.71 18.01 -2.99
N SER A 133 12.26 17.68 -1.82
CA SER A 133 13.61 18.13 -1.47
C SER A 133 14.66 17.42 -2.34
N LYS A 134 15.86 18.03 -2.50
CA LYS A 134 16.97 17.43 -3.28
C LYS A 134 17.42 16.06 -2.77
N ASN A 135 17.19 15.77 -1.49
CA ASN A 135 17.63 14.54 -0.81
C ASN A 135 16.44 13.70 -0.31
N PHE A 136 15.29 13.77 -1.00
CA PHE A 136 14.19 12.88 -0.66
C PHE A 136 14.53 11.43 -1.03
N GLU A 137 13.94 10.48 -0.31
CA GLU A 137 14.12 9.05 -0.54
C GLU A 137 12.76 8.39 -0.80
N ALA A 138 12.76 7.35 -1.63
CA ALA A 138 11.57 6.58 -1.94
C ALA A 138 11.83 5.09 -1.67
N PHE A 139 10.94 4.46 -0.92
CA PHE A 139 11.13 3.10 -0.42
C PHE A 139 9.99 2.18 -0.86
N LEU A 140 10.33 0.93 -1.15
CA LEU A 140 9.37 -0.15 -1.29
C LEU A 140 9.31 -0.91 0.05
N ILE A 141 8.15 -0.86 0.68
CA ILE A 141 7.82 -1.62 1.88
C ILE A 141 7.31 -2.99 1.47
N LEU A 142 8.02 -4.03 1.87
CA LEU A 142 7.62 -5.41 1.60
C LEU A 142 7.02 -6.05 2.85
N LEU A 143 5.79 -6.54 2.72
CA LEU A 143 5.11 -7.28 3.80
C LEU A 143 5.79 -8.62 4.12
N VAL A 144 6.53 -9.18 3.15
CA VAL A 144 7.27 -10.43 3.26
C VAL A 144 8.59 -10.28 2.52
N SER A 145 9.68 -10.83 3.06
CA SER A 145 11.01 -10.78 2.46
C SER A 145 11.01 -11.27 1.01
N PRO A 146 11.72 -10.59 0.09
CA PRO A 146 11.80 -11.04 -1.28
C PRO A 146 12.57 -12.37 -1.35
N ASN A 147 12.18 -13.24 -2.28
CA ASN A 147 12.93 -14.44 -2.62
C ASN A 147 13.84 -14.10 -3.81
N GLU A 148 14.57 -15.07 -4.34
CA GLU A 148 15.50 -14.85 -5.46
C GLU A 148 14.84 -14.19 -6.68
N GLU A 149 13.62 -14.59 -7.04
CA GLU A 149 12.92 -14.01 -8.19
C GLU A 149 12.47 -12.57 -7.89
N GLY A 150 12.03 -12.29 -6.67
CA GLY A 150 11.66 -10.95 -6.24
C GLY A 150 12.86 -10.02 -6.25
N ILE A 151 14.03 -10.52 -5.83
CA ILE A 151 15.30 -9.79 -5.91
C ILE A 151 15.66 -9.47 -7.37
N LYS A 152 15.52 -10.42 -8.30
CA LYS A 152 15.78 -10.17 -9.72
C LYS A 152 14.87 -9.09 -10.31
N ILE A 153 13.58 -9.09 -9.94
CA ILE A 153 12.61 -8.08 -10.41
C ILE A 153 12.89 -6.70 -9.81
N ILE A 154 13.26 -6.65 -8.53
CA ILE A 154 13.59 -5.39 -7.84
C ILE A 154 14.92 -4.80 -8.35
N GLY A 155 15.89 -5.66 -8.66
CA GLY A 155 17.27 -5.27 -8.97
C GLY A 155 18.11 -5.13 -7.69
N GLU A 156 19.30 -5.72 -7.69
CA GLU A 156 20.20 -5.73 -6.52
C GLU A 156 20.56 -4.32 -6.04
N GLU A 157 20.71 -3.38 -6.97
CA GLU A 157 21.01 -1.97 -6.69
C GLU A 157 19.88 -1.24 -5.97
N ASN A 158 18.65 -1.75 -6.06
CA ASN A 158 17.47 -1.16 -5.43
C ASN A 158 17.15 -1.80 -4.07
N LEU A 159 17.85 -2.87 -3.67
CA LEU A 159 17.66 -3.53 -2.37
C LEU A 159 17.89 -2.57 -1.19
N ALA A 160 18.76 -1.57 -1.34
CA ALA A 160 18.99 -0.53 -0.33
C ALA A 160 17.77 0.40 -0.10
N HIS A 161 16.78 0.36 -1.00
CA HIS A 161 15.53 1.12 -0.93
C HIS A 161 14.35 0.25 -0.52
N ILE A 162 14.63 -0.97 -0.03
CA ILE A 162 13.63 -1.90 0.48
C ILE A 162 13.61 -1.81 2.01
N ILE A 163 12.42 -1.77 2.58
CA ILE A 163 12.23 -1.91 4.02
C ILE A 163 11.27 -3.06 4.25
N LEU A 164 11.65 -4.01 5.09
CA LEU A 164 10.76 -5.10 5.44
C LEU A 164 9.80 -4.64 6.52
N PHE A 165 8.53 -5.02 6.38
CA PHE A 165 7.51 -4.66 7.36
C PHE A 165 7.84 -5.13 8.78
N SER A 166 8.54 -6.27 8.90
CA SER A 166 9.05 -6.81 10.16
C SER A 166 10.11 -5.94 10.83
N GLU A 167 10.78 -5.06 10.09
CA GLU A 167 11.84 -4.17 10.62
C GLU A 167 11.27 -2.89 11.24
N LEU A 168 10.00 -2.58 10.98
CA LEU A 168 9.41 -1.28 11.29
C LEU A 168 8.92 -1.15 12.76
N GLU A 169 9.16 -2.15 13.62
CA GLU A 169 8.62 -2.22 15.00
C GLU A 169 7.11 -1.92 15.10
N ILE A 170 6.35 -2.19 14.05
CA ILE A 170 4.97 -1.69 13.88
C ILE A 170 4.05 -2.18 14.99
N GLU A 171 4.28 -3.38 15.51
CA GLU A 171 3.47 -4.02 16.55
C GLU A 171 3.21 -3.13 17.78
N ARG A 172 4.16 -2.24 18.11
CA ARG A 172 4.04 -1.30 19.23
C ARG A 172 3.01 -0.19 19.00
N PHE A 173 2.62 0.03 17.75
CA PHE A 173 1.87 1.20 17.31
C PHE A 173 0.50 0.85 16.70
N ILE A 174 0.20 -0.44 16.51
CA ILE A 174 -1.07 -0.88 15.94
C ILE A 174 -2.21 -0.59 16.91
N ASN A 175 -3.15 0.26 16.48
CA ASN A 175 -4.45 0.39 17.13
C ASN A 175 -5.48 -0.48 16.42
N ILE A 176 -5.75 -1.65 16.99
CA ILE A 176 -6.69 -2.64 16.43
C ILE A 176 -8.11 -2.09 16.35
N HIS A 177 -8.54 -1.31 17.35
CA HIS A 177 -9.87 -0.70 17.34
C HIS A 177 -10.03 0.28 16.18
N LYS A 178 -8.99 1.08 15.91
CA LYS A 178 -8.95 1.99 14.74
C LYS A 178 -9.01 1.19 13.42
N LEU A 179 -8.27 0.09 13.31
CA LEU A 179 -8.33 -0.77 12.11
C LEU A 179 -9.74 -1.32 11.89
N LYS A 180 -10.37 -1.84 12.94
CA LYS A 180 -11.72 -2.39 12.85
C LYS A 180 -12.74 -1.35 12.39
N ILE A 181 -12.72 -0.14 12.94
CA ILE A 181 -13.62 0.94 12.52
C ILE A 181 -13.46 1.24 11.03
N VAL A 182 -12.22 1.36 10.55
CA VAL A 182 -11.94 1.64 9.13
C VAL A 182 -12.45 0.50 8.25
N LEU A 183 -12.17 -0.75 8.63
CA LEU A 183 -12.63 -1.93 7.89
C LEU A 183 -14.16 -2.01 7.83
N ASP A 184 -14.85 -1.77 8.95
CA ASP A 184 -16.31 -1.78 9.01
C ASP A 184 -16.89 -0.66 8.13
N THR A 185 -16.30 0.54 8.15
CA THR A 185 -16.71 1.69 7.32
C THR A 185 -16.56 1.40 5.83
N ASP A 186 -15.42 0.86 5.41
CA ASP A 186 -15.15 0.56 4.01
C ASP A 186 -16.04 -0.60 3.51
N LEU A 187 -16.29 -1.59 4.36
CA LEU A 187 -17.22 -2.68 4.07
C LEU A 187 -18.66 -2.16 3.92
N GLU A 188 -19.11 -1.26 4.79
CA GLU A 188 -20.42 -0.62 4.68
C GLU A 188 -20.54 0.20 3.39
N SER A 189 -19.52 0.97 3.02
CA SER A 189 -19.47 1.73 1.77
C SER A 189 -19.62 0.83 0.55
N GLU A 190 -18.89 -0.29 0.51
CA GLU A 190 -18.95 -1.26 -0.58
C GLU A 190 -20.31 -1.98 -0.62
N LEU A 191 -20.86 -2.36 0.54
CA LEU A 191 -22.21 -2.93 0.61
C LEU A 191 -23.27 -1.93 0.14
N ASN A 192 -23.11 -0.65 0.46
CA ASN A 192 -24.02 0.41 0.02
C ASN A 192 -23.94 0.66 -1.49
N SER A 193 -22.74 0.60 -2.08
CA SER A 193 -22.56 0.72 -3.53
C SER A 193 -23.20 -0.44 -4.31
N ILE A 194 -23.19 -1.65 -3.73
CA ILE A 194 -23.85 -2.84 -4.27
C ILE A 194 -25.38 -2.74 -4.13
N LYS A 195 -25.88 -2.28 -2.96
CA LYS A 195 -27.31 -2.18 -2.67
C LYS A 195 -27.98 -1.03 -3.42
N ASN A 196 -27.27 0.08 -3.61
CA ASN A 196 -27.74 1.28 -4.29
C ASN A 196 -26.77 1.66 -5.43
N PRO A 197 -26.74 0.87 -6.52
CA PRO A 197 -25.88 1.20 -7.66
C PRO A 197 -26.32 2.55 -8.21
N THR A 198 -25.47 3.57 -8.09
CA THR A 198 -25.79 4.92 -8.55
C THR A 198 -26.00 4.90 -10.07
N GLN A 199 -27.26 5.03 -10.49
CA GLN A 199 -27.58 5.32 -11.88
C GLN A 199 -27.08 6.74 -12.21
N GLY A 200 -26.07 6.83 -13.07
CA GLY A 200 -25.80 8.03 -13.86
C GLY A 200 -24.81 9.04 -13.27
N LYS A 201 -23.51 8.72 -13.32
CA LYS A 201 -22.45 9.62 -13.83
C LYS A 201 -21.37 8.71 -14.40
N ARG A 202 -21.28 8.65 -15.74
CA ARG A 202 -20.36 7.83 -16.56
C ARG A 202 -19.49 6.87 -15.75
N ILE A 203 -20.03 5.69 -15.53
CA ILE A 203 -19.29 4.54 -15.03
C ILE A 203 -18.10 4.38 -15.97
N LYS A 204 -16.87 4.49 -15.45
CA LYS A 204 -15.67 4.18 -16.22
C LYS A 204 -15.89 2.77 -16.81
N PRO A 205 -15.81 2.58 -18.14
CA PRO A 205 -16.02 1.28 -18.80
C PRO A 205 -15.12 0.15 -18.29
N GLU A 206 -14.12 0.48 -17.48
CA GLU A 206 -13.16 -0.43 -16.84
C GLU A 206 -13.80 -1.27 -15.73
N PHE A 207 -14.85 -0.79 -15.06
CA PHE A 207 -15.49 -1.51 -13.95
C PHE A 207 -16.38 -2.68 -14.45
N PHE A 208 -17.02 -2.55 -15.61
CA PHE A 208 -17.85 -3.62 -16.18
C PHE A 208 -17.05 -4.69 -16.93
N LYS A 209 -15.86 -4.35 -17.47
CA LYS A 209 -15.03 -5.35 -18.15
C LYS A 209 -14.55 -6.48 -17.23
N ARG A 210 -14.42 -6.25 -15.92
CA ARG A 210 -14.11 -7.34 -14.95
C ARG A 210 -15.34 -8.11 -14.47
N ARG A 211 -16.55 -7.53 -14.53
CA ARG A 211 -17.79 -8.18 -14.06
C ARG A 211 -18.38 -9.14 -15.10
N ASP A 212 -18.28 -8.81 -16.39
CA ASP A 212 -18.81 -9.66 -17.47
C ASP A 212 -17.93 -10.88 -17.79
N GLN A 213 -16.64 -10.85 -17.44
CA GLN A 213 -15.77 -12.02 -17.52
C GLN A 213 -16.15 -13.07 -16.45
N ILE A 214 -16.63 -12.63 -15.28
CA ILE A 214 -16.97 -13.50 -14.14
C ILE A 214 -18.28 -14.28 -14.36
N ASN A 215 -19.20 -13.78 -15.20
CA ASN A 215 -20.45 -14.48 -15.51
C ASN A 215 -20.33 -15.51 -16.64
N LYS A 216 -19.26 -15.48 -17.45
CA LYS A 216 -19.08 -16.42 -18.57
C LYS A 216 -18.30 -17.68 -18.20
N ASP A 217 -17.53 -17.65 -17.11
CA ASP A 217 -16.74 -18.81 -16.66
C ASP A 217 -17.48 -19.66 -15.60
N CYS A 218 -18.78 -19.42 -15.40
CA CYS A 218 -19.65 -20.12 -14.45
C CYS A 218 -20.89 -20.77 -15.11
N ILE A 219 -20.79 -21.16 -16.39
CA ILE A 219 -21.66 -22.17 -17.02
C ILE A 219 -20.77 -23.23 -17.66
#